data_AF-A0A6N6KW05-F1
#
_entry.id   AF-A0A6N6KW05-F1
#
_cell.length_a   1.000
_cell.length_b   1.000
_cell.length_c   1.000
_cell.angle_alpha   90.00
_cell.angle_beta   90.00
_cell.angle_gamma   90.00
#
_symmetry.space_group_name_H-M   'P 1'
#
loop_
_entity.id
_entity.type
_entity.pdbx_description
1 polymer ?
#
loop_
_entity_poly.entity_id
_entity_poly.type
_entity_poly.pdbx_seq_one_letter_code
_entity_poly.pdbx_strand_id
1 'polypeptide(L)'
;MYREPDTDVNPPIDQQIVRLSRLADNVINILRGSASSLPQGAVDGLAQLAGSLTRLSRQVAQQEGERTSLLALADIGRIINSSLEPNEVLRIVMDTIVRLTGAERGFLMLKDDADQMVIRVARNWEQETLDESEFAISRTIVNRVVAEGQALLTTNAQEDPRFNSQDSILAYNLRSILCVPLIVKDQVTGVIYADNRVRTGLFTDTELELLTAFGNQAAVAIDNARLFESVRQTLAEVTELKNLMDNVFASIASGVITADIEDKITLCNQAASQILGRASTELVGVNLNQTSLAANLSQHVNNVRQNNEAIIGLEMHSSLPERGDVDLRFNLSPLKDAQQHTQGVAIVLEDLTERKRLEAQRRLFERMVSPAVIDQLDPDQLALGGRRARITTVFADIRGFTSYSERLNPEQLVSILNQYLSTFADAIMAEQGTIDKFMGDSVMAWFNAPIPQQDHTLRAVRAALGIKNGVNKLHNQLKTDALLTFGVGIHFGEAVLGLVGTEKRLEYTAIGDSVNTAKRIQENSKPGQILLSDEAFRQVSDKVVVQPVDAVDAKGKSKPLSVFEVISLKY
;
A
#
# COMPACT_ATOMS: atom_id res chain seq x y z
N MET A 1 -15.19 -54.77 -63.71
CA MET A 1 -13.74 -54.51 -63.78
C MET A 1 -13.42 -53.43 -62.76
N TYR A 2 -13.12 -53.80 -61.51
CA TYR A 2 -12.29 -53.04 -60.57
C TYR A 2 -11.89 -54.02 -59.46
N ARG A 3 -10.58 -54.18 -59.27
CA ARG A 3 -9.89 -55.24 -58.52
C ARG A 3 -10.01 -55.04 -57.01
N GLU A 4 -10.20 -56.14 -56.28
CA GLU A 4 -9.85 -56.25 -54.86
C GLU A 4 -8.32 -56.14 -54.69
N PRO A 5 -7.81 -55.50 -53.62
CA PRO A 5 -6.39 -55.44 -53.34
C PRO A 5 -5.94 -56.73 -52.64
N ASP A 6 -5.08 -57.50 -53.31
CA ASP A 6 -4.21 -58.50 -52.69
C ASP A 6 -3.41 -57.82 -51.57
N THR A 7 -3.76 -58.14 -50.32
CA THR A 7 -2.94 -57.77 -49.16
C THR A 7 -1.99 -58.93 -48.90
N ASP A 8 -0.85 -58.87 -49.58
CA ASP A 8 0.32 -59.69 -49.30
C ASP A 8 0.95 -59.22 -47.98
N VAL A 9 0.27 -59.50 -46.86
CA VAL A 9 0.83 -59.31 -45.53
C VAL A 9 1.77 -60.49 -45.31
N ASN A 10 3.06 -60.25 -45.54
CA ASN A 10 4.10 -61.19 -45.16
C ASN A 10 3.84 -61.64 -43.72
N PRO A 11 3.71 -62.96 -43.46
CA PRO A 11 3.46 -63.45 -42.11
C PRO A 11 4.61 -63.01 -41.18
N PRO A 12 4.36 -62.82 -39.88
CA PRO A 12 5.40 -62.36 -38.95
C PRO A 12 6.64 -63.27 -39.01
N ILE A 13 7.81 -62.70 -38.71
CA ILE A 13 9.11 -63.29 -39.05
C ILE A 13 9.29 -64.65 -38.35
N ASP A 14 8.75 -64.78 -37.13
CA ASP A 14 8.70 -66.04 -36.40
C ASP A 14 7.95 -67.15 -37.18
N GLN A 15 6.81 -66.85 -37.79
CA GLN A 15 5.99 -67.77 -38.58
C GLN A 15 6.66 -68.15 -39.90
N GLN A 16 7.41 -67.22 -40.52
CA GLN A 16 8.23 -67.53 -41.68
C GLN A 16 9.35 -68.52 -41.35
N ILE A 17 10.00 -68.34 -40.19
CA ILE A 17 11.05 -69.25 -39.70
C ILE A 17 10.46 -70.63 -39.34
N VAL A 18 9.26 -70.70 -38.76
CA VAL A 18 8.57 -71.98 -38.51
C VAL A 18 8.23 -72.71 -39.81
N ARG A 19 7.78 -71.99 -40.85
CA ARG A 19 7.53 -72.59 -42.18
C ARG A 19 8.81 -73.14 -42.80
N LEU A 20 9.94 -72.43 -42.69
CA LEU A 20 11.25 -72.90 -43.15
C LEU A 20 11.72 -74.15 -42.39
N SER A 21 11.50 -74.21 -41.07
CA SER A 21 11.81 -75.41 -40.28
C SER A 21 10.99 -76.62 -40.72
N ARG A 22 9.67 -76.45 -40.94
CA ARG A 22 8.80 -77.54 -41.43
C ARG A 22 9.19 -78.01 -42.84
N LEU A 23 9.64 -77.11 -43.71
CA LEU A 23 10.17 -77.46 -45.03
C LEU A 23 11.46 -78.29 -44.91
N ALA A 24 12.37 -77.92 -44.00
CA ALA A 24 13.57 -78.69 -43.72
C ALA A 24 13.23 -80.11 -43.19
N ASP A 25 12.26 -80.22 -42.27
CA ASP A 25 11.79 -81.51 -41.74
C ASP A 25 11.14 -82.39 -42.83
N ASN A 26 10.35 -81.79 -43.73
CA ASN A 26 9.77 -82.50 -44.87
C ASN A 26 10.84 -83.02 -45.84
N VAL A 27 11.87 -82.24 -46.11
CA VAL A 27 13.01 -82.66 -46.95
C VAL A 27 13.77 -83.81 -46.27
N ILE A 28 14.01 -83.75 -44.95
CA ILE A 28 14.61 -84.84 -44.19
C ILE A 28 13.77 -86.13 -44.30
N ASN A 29 12.44 -86.03 -44.19
CA ASN A 29 11.54 -87.19 -44.26
C ASN A 29 11.50 -87.81 -45.66
N ILE A 30 11.49 -87.01 -46.73
CA ILE A 30 11.55 -87.49 -48.12
C ILE A 30 12.90 -88.17 -48.41
N LEU A 31 13.99 -87.59 -47.92
CA LEU A 31 15.35 -88.14 -48.10
C LEU A 31 15.56 -89.46 -47.33
N ARG A 32 14.93 -89.63 -46.16
CA ARG A 32 14.96 -90.90 -45.40
C ARG A 32 14.15 -92.02 -46.06
N GLY A 33 13.12 -91.70 -46.84
CA GLY A 33 12.29 -92.67 -47.58
C GLY A 33 12.89 -93.14 -48.91
N SER A 34 13.93 -92.47 -49.40
CA SER A 34 14.58 -92.75 -50.69
C SER A 34 15.78 -93.67 -50.46
N ALA A 35 15.75 -94.91 -50.97
CA ALA A 35 16.74 -95.96 -50.73
C ALA A 35 18.09 -95.75 -51.47
N SER A 36 18.79 -94.65 -51.21
CA SER A 36 20.15 -94.41 -51.72
C SER A 36 21.07 -93.85 -50.64
N SER A 37 22.32 -94.32 -50.65
CA SER A 37 23.37 -94.06 -49.66
C SER A 37 23.69 -92.57 -49.53
N LEU A 38 23.02 -91.90 -48.60
CA LEU A 38 23.33 -90.53 -48.20
C LEU A 38 24.47 -90.53 -47.17
N PRO A 39 25.46 -89.62 -47.28
CA PRO A 39 26.45 -89.42 -46.23
C PRO A 39 25.74 -88.88 -44.98
N GLN A 40 25.93 -89.56 -43.83
CA GLN A 40 25.29 -89.22 -42.54
C GLN A 40 25.35 -87.73 -42.19
N GLY A 41 26.48 -87.06 -42.52
CA GLY A 41 26.66 -85.63 -42.28
C GLY A 41 25.65 -84.69 -42.97
N ALA A 42 25.03 -85.11 -44.08
CA ALA A 42 24.00 -84.30 -44.75
C ALA A 42 22.65 -84.32 -44.01
N VAL A 43 22.28 -85.47 -43.45
CA VAL A 43 21.05 -85.62 -42.65
C VAL A 43 21.21 -84.93 -41.29
N ASP A 44 22.39 -85.07 -40.67
CA ASP A 44 22.72 -84.39 -39.41
C ASP A 44 22.77 -82.87 -39.57
N GLY A 45 23.36 -82.38 -40.67
CA GLY A 45 23.39 -80.95 -41.00
C GLY A 45 22.00 -80.34 -41.19
N LEU A 46 21.08 -81.04 -41.88
CA LEU A 46 19.70 -80.59 -42.04
C LEU A 46 18.92 -80.60 -40.72
N ALA A 47 19.11 -81.62 -39.87
CA ALA A 47 18.48 -81.68 -38.55
C ALA A 47 18.99 -80.55 -37.62
N GLN A 48 20.29 -80.25 -37.68
CA GLN A 48 20.90 -79.14 -36.95
C GLN A 48 20.38 -77.78 -37.43
N LEU A 49 20.10 -77.65 -38.73
CA LEU A 49 19.53 -76.44 -39.33
C LEU A 49 18.06 -76.25 -38.91
N ALA A 50 17.23 -77.30 -38.95
CA ALA A 50 15.85 -77.27 -38.45
C ALA A 50 15.78 -76.90 -36.95
N GLY A 51 16.64 -77.50 -36.13
CA GLY A 51 16.73 -77.17 -34.70
C GLY A 51 17.22 -75.73 -34.43
N SER A 52 18.08 -75.19 -35.30
CA SER A 52 18.54 -73.80 -35.21
C SER A 52 17.47 -72.80 -35.66
N LEU A 53 16.72 -73.11 -36.72
CA LEU A 53 15.55 -72.31 -37.15
C LEU A 53 14.47 -72.28 -36.06
N THR A 54 14.17 -73.40 -35.41
CA THR A 54 13.18 -73.43 -34.33
C THR A 54 13.61 -72.57 -33.13
N ARG A 55 14.90 -72.60 -32.76
CA ARG A 55 15.43 -71.72 -31.71
C ARG A 55 15.36 -70.24 -32.11
N LEU A 56 15.74 -69.91 -33.35
CA LEU A 56 15.69 -68.55 -33.87
C LEU A 56 14.25 -68.00 -33.89
N SER A 57 13.28 -68.81 -34.31
CA SER A 57 11.86 -68.43 -34.31
C SER A 57 11.37 -68.03 -32.90
N ARG A 58 11.70 -68.83 -31.87
CA ARG A 58 11.35 -68.48 -30.49
C ARG A 58 12.00 -67.17 -30.04
N GLN A 59 13.26 -66.97 -30.40
CA GLN A 59 14.02 -65.78 -30.03
C GLN A 59 13.47 -64.52 -30.71
N VAL A 60 13.09 -64.62 -31.99
CA VAL A 60 12.44 -63.54 -32.74
C VAL A 60 11.06 -63.22 -32.16
N ALA A 61 10.25 -64.23 -31.86
CA ALA A 61 8.93 -64.01 -31.25
C ALA A 61 9.03 -63.30 -29.90
N GLN A 62 10.02 -63.67 -29.06
CA GLN A 62 10.28 -62.99 -27.80
C GLN A 62 10.69 -61.53 -28.01
N GLN A 63 11.62 -61.25 -28.94
CA GLN A 63 12.06 -59.88 -29.23
C GLN A 63 10.96 -59.02 -29.86
N GLU A 64 10.10 -59.58 -30.71
CA GLU A 64 8.94 -58.87 -31.27
C GLU A 64 7.91 -58.52 -30.18
N GLY A 65 7.70 -59.41 -29.21
CA GLY A 65 6.87 -59.14 -28.03
C GLY A 65 7.42 -58.02 -27.15
N GLU A 66 8.73 -58.06 -26.84
CA GLU A 66 9.41 -57.00 -26.08
C GLU A 66 9.36 -55.65 -26.81
N ARG A 67 9.62 -55.64 -28.12
CA ARG A 67 9.59 -54.42 -28.93
C ARG A 67 8.21 -53.79 -29.00
N THR A 68 7.16 -54.60 -29.17
CA THR A 68 5.77 -54.13 -29.17
C THR A 68 5.41 -53.48 -27.83
N SER A 69 5.84 -54.09 -26.72
CA SER A 69 5.62 -53.59 -25.37
C SER A 69 6.35 -52.26 -25.13
N LEU A 70 7.59 -52.12 -25.60
CA LEU A 70 8.36 -50.88 -25.53
C LEU A 70 7.73 -49.74 -26.36
N LEU A 71 7.23 -50.03 -27.56
CA LEU A 71 6.55 -49.04 -28.40
C LEU A 71 5.25 -48.56 -27.75
N ALA A 72 4.47 -49.47 -27.17
CA ALA A 72 3.27 -49.11 -26.41
C ALA A 72 3.61 -48.17 -25.24
N LEU A 73 4.63 -48.50 -24.45
CA LEU A 73 5.11 -47.64 -23.35
C LEU A 73 5.57 -46.26 -23.84
N ALA A 74 6.27 -46.18 -24.98
CA ALA A 74 6.73 -44.91 -25.55
C ALA A 74 5.58 -44.03 -26.05
N ASP A 75 4.61 -44.61 -26.75
CA ASP A 75 3.42 -43.88 -27.24
C ASP A 75 2.59 -43.34 -26.07
N ILE A 76 2.46 -44.14 -25.02
CA ILE A 76 1.76 -43.76 -23.79
C ILE A 76 2.51 -42.65 -23.04
N GLY A 77 3.83 -42.77 -22.92
CA GLY A 77 4.67 -41.71 -22.33
C GLY A 77 4.54 -40.38 -23.07
N ARG A 78 4.34 -40.42 -24.40
CA ARG A 78 4.10 -39.21 -25.20
C ARG A 78 2.75 -38.57 -24.90
N ILE A 79 1.70 -39.36 -24.69
CA ILE A 79 0.34 -38.84 -24.38
C ILE A 79 0.32 -38.19 -22.99
N ILE A 80 1.02 -38.76 -22.01
CA ILE A 80 1.01 -38.19 -20.65
C ILE A 80 1.82 -36.90 -20.59
N ASN A 81 2.91 -36.80 -21.36
CA ASN A 81 3.74 -35.60 -21.43
C ASN A 81 3.17 -34.51 -22.36
N SER A 82 1.98 -34.68 -22.96
CA SER A 82 1.41 -33.67 -23.86
C SER A 82 0.62 -32.57 -23.14
N SER A 83 0.21 -32.78 -21.89
CA SER A 83 -0.45 -31.78 -21.07
C SER A 83 0.47 -31.34 -19.93
N LEU A 84 0.39 -30.06 -19.59
CA LEU A 84 1.08 -29.47 -18.43
C LEU A 84 0.10 -29.17 -17.30
N GLU A 85 -1.19 -29.46 -17.47
CA GLU A 85 -2.20 -29.24 -16.45
C GLU A 85 -2.26 -30.44 -15.51
N PRO A 86 -1.97 -30.27 -14.19
CA PRO A 86 -1.90 -31.40 -13.26
C PRO A 86 -3.14 -32.27 -13.30
N ASN A 87 -4.34 -31.68 -13.23
CA ASN A 87 -5.59 -32.44 -13.21
C ASN A 87 -5.84 -33.22 -14.51
N GLU A 88 -5.43 -32.69 -15.66
CA GLU A 88 -5.57 -33.36 -16.93
C GLU A 88 -4.59 -34.53 -17.05
N VAL A 89 -3.33 -34.33 -16.65
CA VAL A 89 -2.30 -35.38 -16.61
C VAL A 89 -2.75 -36.52 -15.70
N LEU A 90 -3.24 -36.23 -14.49
CA LEU A 90 -3.73 -37.25 -13.56
C LEU A 90 -4.88 -38.08 -14.14
N ARG A 91 -5.78 -37.44 -14.88
CA ARG A 91 -6.90 -38.10 -15.56
C ARG A 91 -6.41 -39.02 -16.68
N ILE A 92 -5.55 -38.52 -17.57
CA ILE A 92 -4.96 -39.29 -18.69
C ILE A 92 -4.20 -40.51 -18.16
N VAL A 93 -3.43 -40.33 -17.09
CA VAL A 93 -2.68 -41.39 -16.42
C VAL A 93 -3.63 -42.49 -15.96
N MET A 94 -4.69 -42.15 -15.23
CA MET A 94 -5.63 -43.15 -14.71
C MET A 94 -6.45 -43.85 -15.78
N ASP A 95 -6.94 -43.13 -16.78
CA ASP A 95 -7.67 -43.73 -17.91
C ASP A 95 -6.80 -44.74 -18.67
N THR A 96 -5.51 -44.45 -18.73
CA THR A 96 -4.54 -45.35 -19.37
C THR A 96 -4.24 -46.56 -18.49
N ILE A 97 -4.09 -46.40 -17.18
CA ILE A 97 -3.88 -47.51 -16.24
C ILE A 97 -5.05 -48.49 -16.29
N VAL A 98 -6.28 -47.98 -16.20
CA VAL A 98 -7.49 -48.82 -16.21
C VAL A 98 -7.59 -49.58 -17.53
N ARG A 99 -7.33 -48.92 -18.66
CA ARG A 99 -7.32 -49.55 -20.00
C ARG A 99 -6.24 -50.61 -20.17
N LEU A 100 -5.04 -50.38 -19.65
CA LEU A 100 -3.90 -51.31 -19.77
C LEU A 100 -4.06 -52.55 -18.89
N THR A 101 -4.55 -52.37 -17.68
CA THR A 101 -4.64 -53.44 -16.67
C THR A 101 -5.97 -54.19 -16.73
N GLY A 102 -6.98 -53.65 -17.40
CA GLY A 102 -8.35 -54.20 -17.40
C GLY A 102 -8.98 -54.16 -16.00
N ALA A 103 -8.50 -53.28 -15.12
CA ALA A 103 -9.00 -53.14 -13.77
C ALA A 103 -10.46 -52.67 -13.77
N GLU A 104 -11.23 -53.11 -12.77
CA GLU A 104 -12.60 -52.63 -12.56
C GLU A 104 -12.58 -51.18 -12.07
N ARG A 105 -11.61 -50.87 -11.21
CA ARG A 105 -11.41 -49.56 -10.60
C ARG A 105 -9.93 -49.25 -10.45
N GLY A 106 -9.60 -47.97 -10.61
CA GLY A 106 -8.27 -47.43 -10.38
C GLY A 106 -8.33 -46.17 -9.53
N PHE A 107 -7.37 -46.02 -8.63
CA PHE A 107 -7.22 -44.89 -7.72
C PHE A 107 -5.79 -44.36 -7.80
N LEU A 108 -5.66 -43.05 -7.93
CA LEU A 108 -4.40 -42.33 -7.88
C LEU A 108 -4.32 -41.55 -6.59
N MET A 109 -3.32 -41.85 -5.78
CA MET A 109 -3.06 -41.17 -4.53
C MET A 109 -1.76 -40.41 -4.63
N LEU A 110 -1.74 -39.17 -4.17
CA LEU A 110 -0.54 -38.35 -4.11
C LEU A 110 -0.39 -37.80 -2.70
N LYS A 111 0.86 -37.59 -2.29
CA LYS A 111 1.16 -36.90 -1.05
C LYS A 111 0.65 -35.45 -1.09
N ASP A 112 0.07 -35.02 0.02
CA ASP A 112 -0.21 -33.62 0.31
C ASP A 112 0.95 -32.96 1.06
N ASP A 113 0.79 -31.69 1.43
CA ASP A 113 1.80 -30.91 2.16
C ASP A 113 2.04 -31.45 3.59
N ALA A 114 1.14 -32.28 4.12
CA ALA A 114 1.23 -32.94 5.42
C ALA A 114 1.81 -34.36 5.33
N ASP A 115 2.35 -34.74 4.17
CA ASP A 115 2.90 -36.07 3.85
C ASP A 115 1.87 -37.22 3.92
N GLN A 116 0.58 -36.90 3.81
CA GLN A 116 -0.50 -37.89 3.80
C GLN A 116 -0.93 -38.26 2.38
N MET A 117 -1.27 -39.53 2.16
CA MET A 117 -1.77 -40.02 0.88
C MET A 117 -3.23 -39.65 0.68
N VAL A 118 -3.49 -38.74 -0.25
CA VAL A 118 -4.84 -38.27 -0.60
C VAL A 118 -5.20 -38.77 -2.00
N ILE A 119 -6.42 -39.30 -2.14
CA ILE A 119 -6.96 -39.70 -3.43
C ILE A 119 -7.20 -38.44 -4.26
N ARG A 120 -6.53 -38.34 -5.41
CA ARG A 120 -6.69 -37.21 -6.34
C ARG A 120 -7.57 -37.55 -7.53
N VAL A 121 -7.54 -38.81 -7.96
CA VAL A 121 -8.36 -39.30 -9.08
C VAL A 121 -8.80 -40.73 -8.77
N ALA A 122 -10.07 -41.04 -9.05
CA ALA A 122 -10.63 -42.38 -8.97
C ALA A 122 -11.48 -42.63 -10.23
N ARG A 123 -11.25 -43.75 -10.92
CA ARG A 123 -11.89 -44.07 -12.19
C ARG A 123 -12.37 -45.52 -12.22
N ASN A 124 -13.52 -45.76 -12.85
CA ASN A 124 -14.00 -47.11 -13.14
C ASN A 124 -13.52 -47.61 -14.52
N TRP A 125 -13.85 -48.85 -14.87
CA TRP A 125 -13.53 -49.47 -16.17
C TRP A 125 -14.14 -48.74 -17.38
N GLU A 126 -15.22 -47.99 -17.19
CA GLU A 126 -15.87 -47.13 -18.20
C GLU A 126 -15.22 -45.73 -18.29
N GLN A 127 -14.16 -45.48 -17.51
CA GLN A 127 -13.45 -44.19 -17.40
C GLN A 127 -14.29 -43.04 -16.81
N GLU A 128 -15.34 -43.39 -16.07
CA GLU A 128 -16.12 -42.45 -15.27
C GLU A 128 -15.46 -42.20 -13.91
N THR A 129 -15.61 -40.98 -13.40
CA THR A 129 -15.08 -40.63 -12.08
C THR A 129 -15.95 -41.25 -10.99
N LEU A 130 -15.32 -41.92 -10.02
CA LEU A 130 -15.99 -42.55 -8.88
C LEU A 130 -16.28 -41.51 -7.78
N ASP A 131 -17.43 -41.64 -7.11
CA ASP A 131 -17.80 -40.81 -5.95
C ASP A 131 -17.02 -41.19 -4.68
N GLU A 132 -16.86 -40.25 -3.74
CA GLU A 132 -16.13 -40.48 -2.48
C GLU A 132 -16.70 -41.61 -1.63
N SER A 133 -18.02 -41.87 -1.72
CA SER A 133 -18.67 -43.00 -1.05
C SER A 133 -18.22 -44.36 -1.56
N GLU A 134 -17.61 -44.43 -2.74
CA GLU A 134 -17.13 -45.67 -3.37
C GLU A 134 -15.64 -45.93 -3.15
N PHE A 135 -14.96 -45.06 -2.38
CA PHE A 135 -13.53 -45.13 -2.05
C PHE A 135 -13.22 -46.21 -1.00
N ALA A 136 -13.48 -47.44 -1.40
CA ALA A 136 -13.26 -48.65 -0.65
C ALA A 136 -11.90 -49.27 -1.04
N ILE A 137 -10.82 -48.70 -0.51
CA ILE A 137 -9.42 -49.11 -0.74
C ILE A 137 -8.76 -49.67 0.53
N SER A 138 -7.80 -50.57 0.37
CA SER A 138 -7.01 -51.11 1.49
C SER A 138 -5.88 -50.16 1.88
N ARG A 139 -6.06 -49.38 2.97
CA ARG A 139 -5.02 -48.46 3.48
C ARG A 139 -3.73 -49.17 3.87
N THR A 140 -3.79 -50.43 4.30
CA THR A 140 -2.58 -51.16 4.68
C THR A 140 -1.71 -51.51 3.48
N ILE A 141 -2.33 -51.91 2.36
CA ILE A 141 -1.60 -52.18 1.12
C ILE A 141 -0.94 -50.90 0.63
N VAL A 142 -1.67 -49.78 0.65
CA VAL A 142 -1.12 -48.47 0.29
C VAL A 142 0.05 -48.11 1.20
N ASN A 143 -0.14 -48.09 2.52
CA ASN A 143 0.91 -47.70 3.47
C ASN A 143 2.16 -48.58 3.37
N ARG A 144 1.99 -49.88 3.09
CA ARG A 144 3.11 -50.80 2.88
C ARG A 144 3.90 -50.45 1.62
N VAL A 145 3.22 -50.21 0.50
CA VAL A 145 3.87 -49.79 -0.75
C VAL A 145 4.57 -48.44 -0.59
N VAL A 146 4.00 -47.51 0.18
CA VAL A 146 4.63 -46.23 0.51
C VAL A 146 5.90 -46.41 1.35
N ALA A 147 5.87 -47.30 2.34
CA ALA A 147 7.00 -47.54 3.24
C ALA A 147 8.13 -48.37 2.59
N GLU A 148 7.77 -49.40 1.82
CA GLU A 148 8.73 -50.31 1.19
C GLU A 148 9.22 -49.79 -0.17
N GLY A 149 8.46 -48.90 -0.84
CA GLY A 149 8.79 -48.38 -2.17
C GLY A 149 8.74 -49.44 -3.27
N GLN A 150 8.09 -50.58 -3.02
CA GLN A 150 8.01 -51.72 -3.94
C GLN A 150 6.56 -51.98 -4.35
N ALA A 151 6.38 -52.37 -5.61
CA ALA A 151 5.07 -52.74 -6.13
C ALA A 151 4.56 -54.03 -5.49
N LEU A 152 3.24 -54.12 -5.29
CA LEU A 152 2.58 -55.24 -4.63
C LEU A 152 1.44 -55.79 -5.49
N LEU A 153 1.47 -57.10 -5.71
CA LEU A 153 0.43 -57.88 -6.37
C LEU A 153 -0.14 -58.91 -5.39
N THR A 154 -1.48 -59.01 -5.34
CA THR A 154 -2.18 -60.11 -4.66
C THR A 154 -3.33 -60.62 -5.53
N THR A 155 -3.35 -61.95 -5.75
CA THR A 155 -4.33 -62.64 -6.61
C THR A 155 -5.62 -62.99 -5.86
N ASN A 156 -5.53 -63.14 -4.53
CA ASN A 156 -6.65 -63.27 -3.61
C ASN A 156 -6.31 -62.64 -2.25
N ALA A 157 -6.67 -61.37 -2.06
CA ALA A 157 -6.33 -60.63 -0.85
C ALA A 157 -6.91 -61.23 0.45
N GLN A 158 -8.01 -62.00 0.36
CA GLN A 158 -8.65 -62.66 1.52
C GLN A 158 -7.89 -63.91 1.99
N GLU A 159 -7.20 -64.59 1.08
CA GLU A 159 -6.45 -65.83 1.36
C GLU A 159 -4.95 -65.57 1.57
N ASP A 160 -4.48 -64.36 1.27
CA ASP A 160 -3.08 -63.98 1.41
C ASP A 160 -2.69 -63.89 2.91
N PRO A 161 -1.75 -64.72 3.41
CA PRO A 161 -1.34 -64.72 4.82
C PRO A 161 -0.77 -63.37 5.28
N ARG A 162 -0.33 -62.54 4.33
CA ARG A 162 0.20 -61.19 4.61
C ARG A 162 -0.90 -60.19 4.99
N PHE A 163 -2.17 -60.51 4.68
CA PHE A 163 -3.27 -59.54 4.68
C PHE A 163 -4.63 -60.08 5.18
N ASN A 164 -4.77 -61.39 5.36
CA ASN A 164 -6.02 -62.08 5.71
C ASN A 164 -6.69 -61.65 7.03
N SER A 165 -5.97 -60.97 7.92
CA SER A 165 -6.44 -60.56 9.25
C SER A 165 -6.78 -59.06 9.35
N GLN A 166 -6.98 -58.37 8.23
CA GLN A 166 -7.20 -56.92 8.21
C GLN A 166 -8.61 -56.51 7.80
N ASP A 167 -9.23 -55.66 8.62
CA ASP A 167 -10.64 -55.24 8.51
C ASP A 167 -10.98 -54.61 7.16
N SER A 168 -10.05 -53.85 6.55
CA SER A 168 -10.29 -53.17 5.26
C SER A 168 -10.40 -54.13 4.08
N ILE A 169 -9.85 -55.35 4.17
CA ILE A 169 -9.86 -56.32 3.05
C ILE A 169 -11.09 -57.23 3.16
N LEU A 170 -11.47 -57.58 4.39
CA LEU A 170 -12.69 -58.33 4.69
C LEU A 170 -13.96 -57.49 4.44
N ALA A 171 -13.93 -56.18 4.74
CA ALA A 171 -15.10 -55.29 4.59
C ALA A 171 -15.52 -55.02 3.13
N TYR A 172 -14.58 -55.05 2.17
CA TYR A 172 -14.83 -54.60 0.79
C TYR A 172 -14.79 -55.70 -0.28
N ASN A 173 -14.65 -56.97 0.13
CA ASN A 173 -14.66 -58.15 -0.74
C ASN A 173 -13.72 -58.04 -1.95
N LEU A 174 -12.53 -57.45 -1.73
CA LEU A 174 -11.52 -57.22 -2.77
C LEU A 174 -10.80 -58.54 -3.08
N ARG A 175 -10.74 -58.92 -4.36
CA ARG A 175 -10.15 -60.20 -4.79
C ARG A 175 -8.74 -60.01 -5.34
N SER A 176 -8.61 -59.26 -6.43
CA SER A 176 -7.34 -58.99 -7.10
C SER A 176 -6.95 -57.54 -6.89
N ILE A 177 -5.74 -57.28 -6.37
CA ILE A 177 -5.24 -55.93 -6.11
C ILE A 177 -3.83 -55.81 -6.69
N LEU A 178 -3.60 -54.69 -7.38
CA LEU A 178 -2.32 -54.28 -7.92
C LEU A 178 -2.01 -52.87 -7.43
N CYS A 179 -0.90 -52.69 -6.73
CA CYS A 179 -0.52 -51.43 -6.11
C CYS A 179 0.92 -51.09 -6.47
N VAL A 180 1.16 -49.92 -7.07
CA VAL A 180 2.46 -49.51 -7.60
C VAL A 180 2.83 -48.12 -7.07
N PRO A 181 4.06 -47.91 -6.56
CA PRO A 181 4.50 -46.60 -6.11
C PRO A 181 4.82 -45.68 -7.29
N LEU A 182 4.54 -44.39 -7.13
CA LEU A 182 5.03 -43.31 -7.98
C LEU A 182 6.31 -42.77 -7.35
N ILE A 183 7.44 -42.96 -8.02
CA ILE A 183 8.76 -42.61 -7.48
C ILE A 183 9.37 -41.48 -8.31
N VAL A 184 9.80 -40.42 -7.63
CA VAL A 184 10.55 -39.31 -8.20
C VAL A 184 11.76 -39.06 -7.32
N LYS A 185 12.96 -39.03 -7.89
CA LYS A 185 14.24 -38.81 -7.16
C LYS A 185 14.37 -39.71 -5.91
N ASP A 186 14.07 -40.99 -6.07
CA ASP A 186 14.10 -42.02 -5.02
C ASP A 186 13.10 -41.81 -3.85
N GLN A 187 12.13 -40.91 -4.00
CA GLN A 187 11.06 -40.69 -3.03
C GLN A 187 9.70 -41.10 -3.60
N VAL A 188 8.90 -41.80 -2.80
CA VAL A 188 7.51 -42.14 -3.16
C VAL A 188 6.64 -40.90 -3.04
N THR A 189 6.27 -40.29 -4.16
CA THR A 189 5.41 -39.09 -4.23
C THR A 189 3.93 -39.43 -4.28
N GLY A 190 3.61 -40.71 -4.57
CA GLY A 190 2.24 -41.21 -4.63
C GLY A 190 2.15 -42.70 -4.87
N VAL A 191 0.93 -43.18 -5.07
CA VAL A 191 0.63 -44.60 -5.31
C VAL A 191 -0.50 -44.72 -6.31
N ILE A 192 -0.36 -45.66 -7.24
CA ILE A 192 -1.43 -46.16 -8.09
C ILE A 192 -1.99 -47.42 -7.45
N TYR A 193 -3.30 -47.47 -7.26
CA TYR A 193 -4.00 -48.64 -6.74
C TYR A 193 -5.07 -49.07 -7.73
N ALA A 194 -5.01 -50.31 -8.20
CA ALA A 194 -5.97 -50.90 -9.12
C ALA A 194 -6.57 -52.17 -8.49
N ASP A 195 -7.87 -52.35 -8.62
CA ASP A 195 -8.55 -53.53 -8.10
C ASP A 195 -9.60 -54.13 -9.04
N ASN A 196 -9.96 -55.37 -8.73
CA ASN A 196 -11.09 -56.08 -9.33
C ASN A 196 -11.79 -56.91 -8.23
N ARG A 197 -13.11 -56.72 -8.10
CA ARG A 197 -13.95 -57.40 -7.10
C ARG A 197 -14.56 -58.71 -7.63
N VAL A 198 -14.61 -58.88 -8.94
CA VAL A 198 -15.32 -59.99 -9.58
C VAL A 198 -14.38 -61.15 -9.88
N ARG A 199 -13.21 -60.88 -10.49
CA ARG A 199 -12.27 -61.90 -10.96
C ARG A 199 -11.03 -62.03 -10.06
N THR A 200 -10.69 -63.25 -9.67
CA THR A 200 -9.40 -63.61 -9.04
C THR A 200 -8.33 -63.84 -10.09
N GLY A 201 -7.08 -63.46 -9.81
CA GLY A 201 -5.94 -63.72 -10.71
C GLY A 201 -6.02 -62.98 -12.05
N LEU A 202 -6.68 -61.82 -12.09
CA LEU A 202 -6.71 -60.96 -13.28
C LEU A 202 -5.33 -60.36 -13.57
N PHE A 203 -4.61 -59.99 -12.52
CA PHE A 203 -3.28 -59.40 -12.61
C PHE A 203 -2.22 -60.49 -12.44
N THR A 204 -1.28 -60.55 -13.38
CA THR A 204 -0.09 -61.41 -13.37
C THR A 204 1.16 -60.56 -13.18
N ASP A 205 2.33 -61.21 -13.09
CA ASP A 205 3.62 -60.51 -13.03
C ASP A 205 3.85 -59.62 -14.27
N THR A 206 3.23 -59.95 -15.40
CA THR A 206 3.30 -59.12 -16.62
C THR A 206 2.59 -57.78 -16.45
N GLU A 207 1.38 -57.75 -15.85
CA GLU A 207 0.69 -56.49 -15.55
C GLU A 207 1.41 -55.70 -14.46
N LEU A 208 2.05 -56.37 -13.49
CA LEU A 208 2.86 -55.74 -12.46
C LEU A 208 4.06 -55.01 -13.07
N GLU A 209 4.83 -55.66 -13.95
CA GLU A 209 5.97 -55.07 -14.64
C GLU A 209 5.54 -53.89 -15.52
N LEU A 210 4.46 -54.06 -16.30
CA LEU A 210 3.93 -53.03 -17.18
C LEU A 210 3.47 -51.80 -16.38
N LEU A 211 2.70 -52.01 -15.30
CA LEU A 211 2.22 -50.91 -14.46
C LEU A 211 3.35 -50.25 -13.69
N THR A 212 4.38 -50.99 -13.28
CA THR A 212 5.57 -50.42 -12.63
C THR A 212 6.35 -49.52 -13.60
N ALA A 213 6.59 -49.97 -14.83
CA ALA A 213 7.23 -49.17 -15.86
C ALA A 213 6.42 -47.91 -16.20
N PHE A 214 5.11 -48.06 -16.33
CA PHE A 214 4.19 -46.95 -16.57
C PHE A 214 4.13 -45.99 -15.37
N GLY A 215 4.07 -46.51 -14.15
CA GLY A 215 4.01 -45.74 -12.90
C GLY A 215 5.23 -44.82 -12.74
N ASN A 216 6.42 -45.31 -13.09
CA ASN A 216 7.63 -44.48 -13.13
C ASN A 216 7.52 -43.33 -14.13
N GLN A 217 6.97 -43.55 -15.32
CA GLN A 217 6.75 -42.49 -16.31
C GLN A 217 5.67 -41.49 -15.88
N ALA A 218 4.56 -42.00 -15.34
CA ALA A 218 3.49 -41.18 -14.82
C ALA A 218 3.97 -40.30 -13.65
N ALA A 219 4.79 -40.84 -12.75
CA ALA A 219 5.35 -40.11 -11.62
C ALA A 219 6.13 -38.87 -12.09
N VAL A 220 6.99 -39.03 -13.09
CA VAL A 220 7.76 -37.93 -13.69
C VAL A 220 6.86 -36.89 -14.33
N ALA A 221 5.86 -37.31 -15.11
CA ALA A 221 4.97 -36.37 -15.79
C ALA A 221 4.06 -35.60 -14.82
N ILE A 222 3.56 -36.26 -13.78
CA ILE A 222 2.78 -35.63 -12.71
C ILE A 222 3.63 -34.60 -11.95
N ASP A 223 4.88 -34.94 -11.63
CA ASP A 223 5.81 -34.03 -10.96
C ASP A 223 6.10 -32.80 -11.84
N ASN A 224 6.36 -33.01 -13.12
CA ASN A 224 6.58 -31.92 -14.08
C ASN A 224 5.37 -30.96 -14.17
N ALA A 225 4.15 -31.50 -14.26
CA ALA A 225 2.94 -30.68 -14.30
C ALA A 225 2.75 -29.88 -13.00
N ARG A 226 2.99 -30.51 -11.83
CA ARG A 226 2.93 -29.83 -10.52
C ARG A 226 3.97 -28.72 -10.40
N LEU A 227 5.21 -28.99 -10.79
CA LEU A 227 6.30 -28.02 -10.78
C LEU A 227 5.98 -26.82 -11.69
N PHE A 228 5.45 -27.09 -12.89
CA PHE A 228 5.08 -26.05 -13.84
C PHE A 228 3.99 -25.13 -13.28
N GLU A 229 2.94 -25.70 -12.67
CA GLU A 229 1.86 -24.92 -12.07
C GLU A 229 2.35 -24.08 -10.88
N SER A 230 3.23 -24.63 -10.03
CA SER A 230 3.86 -23.89 -8.92
C SER A 230 4.70 -22.71 -9.41
N VAL A 231 5.50 -22.89 -10.46
CA VAL A 231 6.26 -21.80 -11.09
C VAL A 231 5.34 -20.73 -11.66
N ARG A 232 4.28 -21.14 -12.37
CA ARG A 232 3.30 -20.21 -12.94
C ARG A 232 2.59 -19.39 -11.87
N GLN A 233 2.18 -20.02 -10.77
CA GLN A 233 1.57 -19.34 -9.63
C GLN A 233 2.54 -18.33 -9.01
N THR A 234 3.79 -18.74 -8.77
CA THR A 234 4.83 -17.86 -8.21
C THR A 234 5.10 -16.66 -9.11
N LEU A 235 5.13 -16.85 -10.44
CA LEU A 235 5.27 -15.75 -11.38
C LEU A 235 4.09 -14.78 -11.36
N ALA A 236 2.86 -15.29 -11.22
CA ALA A 236 1.66 -14.47 -11.11
C ALA A 236 1.71 -13.61 -9.84
N GLU A 237 2.04 -14.21 -8.69
CA GLU A 237 2.19 -13.51 -7.39
C GLU A 237 3.28 -12.44 -7.45
N VAL A 238 4.46 -12.75 -8.01
CA VAL A 238 5.55 -11.78 -8.17
C VAL A 238 5.14 -10.62 -9.10
N THR A 239 4.41 -10.90 -10.17
CA THR A 239 3.94 -9.87 -11.10
C THR A 239 2.90 -8.96 -10.46
N GLU A 240 1.99 -9.52 -9.68
CA GLU A 240 0.99 -8.76 -8.93
C GLU A 240 1.64 -7.84 -7.89
N LEU A 241 2.57 -8.39 -7.09
CA LEU A 241 3.35 -7.62 -6.12
C LEU A 241 4.13 -6.47 -6.79
N LYS A 242 4.76 -6.75 -7.93
CA LYS A 242 5.48 -5.73 -8.71
C LYS A 242 4.54 -4.61 -9.17
N ASN A 243 3.39 -4.95 -9.74
CA ASN A 243 2.42 -3.95 -10.20
C ASN A 243 1.87 -3.10 -9.04
N LEU A 244 1.62 -3.71 -7.88
CA LEU A 244 1.22 -2.99 -6.67
C LEU A 244 2.31 -2.00 -6.26
N MET A 245 3.57 -2.44 -6.21
CA MET A 245 4.71 -1.59 -5.86
C MET A 245 4.85 -0.41 -6.83
N ASP A 246 4.73 -0.65 -8.15
CA ASP A 246 4.81 0.41 -9.17
C ASP A 246 3.69 1.45 -9.02
N ASN A 247 2.46 0.99 -8.74
CA ASN A 247 1.32 1.88 -8.48
C ASN A 247 1.50 2.71 -7.20
N VAL A 248 1.96 2.08 -6.11
CA VAL A 248 2.27 2.79 -4.86
C VAL A 248 3.34 3.83 -5.13
N PHE A 249 4.44 3.45 -5.79
CA PHE A 249 5.55 4.34 -6.13
C PHE A 249 5.10 5.56 -6.95
N ALA A 250 4.21 5.36 -7.92
CA ALA A 250 3.63 6.44 -8.72
C ALA A 250 2.70 7.37 -7.94
N SER A 251 2.00 6.86 -6.91
CA SER A 251 1.04 7.63 -6.11
C SER A 251 1.65 8.47 -4.99
N ILE A 252 2.92 8.23 -4.63
CA ILE A 252 3.59 9.00 -3.57
C ILE A 252 3.73 10.46 -4.02
N ALA A 253 3.16 11.39 -3.23
CA ALA A 253 3.20 12.82 -3.51
C ALA A 253 4.60 13.44 -3.35
N SER A 254 5.44 12.85 -2.49
CA SER A 254 6.85 13.22 -2.37
C SER A 254 7.66 12.61 -3.52
N GLY A 255 8.68 13.32 -3.99
CA GLY A 255 9.59 12.78 -4.97
C GLY A 255 10.43 11.66 -4.36
N VAL A 256 10.51 10.51 -5.04
CA VAL A 256 11.34 9.37 -4.62
C VAL A 256 12.31 9.03 -5.73
N ILE A 257 13.59 8.97 -5.38
CA ILE A 257 14.70 8.62 -6.27
C ILE A 257 15.53 7.54 -5.58
N THR A 258 15.92 6.50 -6.30
CA THR A 258 16.90 5.53 -5.82
C THR A 258 18.15 5.63 -6.66
N ALA A 259 19.32 5.56 -6.03
CA ALA A 259 20.60 5.50 -6.71
C ALA A 259 21.38 4.27 -6.25
N ASP A 260 22.12 3.63 -7.15
CA ASP A 260 22.98 2.48 -6.84
C ASP A 260 24.32 2.91 -6.19
N ILE A 261 25.22 1.95 -5.98
CA ILE A 261 26.55 2.18 -5.41
C ILE A 261 27.47 3.06 -6.28
N GLU A 262 27.19 3.19 -7.58
CA GLU A 262 27.92 4.05 -8.52
C GLU A 262 27.26 5.44 -8.65
N ASP A 263 26.32 5.77 -7.77
CA ASP A 263 25.48 6.97 -7.79
C ASP A 263 24.59 7.07 -9.05
N LYS A 264 24.31 5.97 -9.74
CA LYS A 264 23.44 5.96 -10.91
C LYS A 264 21.98 5.85 -10.47
N ILE A 265 21.13 6.75 -10.95
CA ILE A 265 19.70 6.73 -10.63
C ILE A 265 19.05 5.49 -11.24
N THR A 266 18.45 4.65 -10.40
CA THR A 266 17.78 3.41 -10.80
C THR A 266 16.27 3.57 -10.92
N LEU A 267 15.64 4.33 -10.01
CA LEU A 267 14.21 4.62 -10.04
C LEU A 267 13.97 6.11 -9.76
N CYS A 268 12.92 6.65 -10.36
CA CYS A 268 12.45 8.02 -10.17
C CYS A 268 10.94 8.05 -10.37
N ASN A 269 10.19 8.47 -9.35
CA ASN A 269 8.72 8.54 -9.45
C ASN A 269 8.25 9.83 -10.14
N GLN A 270 6.96 9.88 -10.47
CA GLN A 270 6.35 11.03 -11.15
C GLN A 270 6.48 12.33 -10.34
N ALA A 271 6.32 12.26 -9.01
CA ALA A 271 6.48 13.43 -8.15
C ALA A 271 7.90 13.99 -8.18
N ALA A 272 8.93 13.15 -8.19
CA ALA A 272 10.32 13.58 -8.32
C ALA A 272 10.55 14.28 -9.67
N SER A 273 10.02 13.71 -10.76
CA SER A 273 10.07 14.34 -12.08
C SER A 273 9.41 15.73 -12.10
N GLN A 274 8.26 15.89 -11.46
CA GLN A 274 7.55 17.18 -11.37
C GLN A 274 8.32 18.20 -10.52
N ILE A 275 8.85 17.78 -9.37
CA ILE A 275 9.59 18.67 -8.48
C ILE A 275 10.89 19.15 -9.14
N LEU A 276 11.59 18.26 -9.84
CA LEU A 276 12.85 18.55 -10.51
C LEU A 276 12.69 19.20 -11.90
N GLY A 277 11.48 19.20 -12.47
CA GLY A 277 11.23 19.70 -13.83
C GLY A 277 11.96 18.87 -14.90
N ARG A 278 12.03 17.54 -14.74
CA ARG A 278 12.65 16.65 -15.74
C ARG A 278 11.92 15.33 -15.84
N ALA A 279 11.78 14.80 -17.05
CA ALA A 279 11.14 13.50 -17.27
C ALA A 279 11.93 12.38 -16.60
N SER A 280 11.22 11.38 -16.05
CA SER A 280 11.86 10.24 -15.38
C SER A 280 12.81 9.47 -16.31
N THR A 281 12.49 9.39 -17.62
CA THR A 281 13.33 8.78 -18.66
C THR A 281 14.66 9.50 -18.88
N GLU A 282 14.76 10.78 -18.54
CA GLU A 282 15.99 11.56 -18.64
C GLU A 282 16.83 11.48 -17.36
N LEU A 283 16.21 11.11 -16.24
CA LEU A 283 16.87 11.01 -14.93
C LEU A 283 17.37 9.59 -14.67
N VAL A 284 16.59 8.57 -15.03
CA VAL A 284 16.97 7.17 -14.83
C VAL A 284 18.18 6.83 -15.70
N GLY A 285 19.20 6.27 -15.05
CA GLY A 285 20.47 5.90 -15.68
C GLY A 285 21.51 7.02 -15.70
N VAL A 286 21.16 8.24 -15.30
CA VAL A 286 22.11 9.34 -15.14
C VAL A 286 22.77 9.26 -13.76
N ASN A 287 24.03 9.69 -13.68
CA ASN A 287 24.73 9.78 -12.41
C ASN A 287 24.18 10.96 -11.59
N LEU A 288 23.87 10.74 -10.32
CA LEU A 288 23.34 11.72 -9.40
C LEU A 288 24.23 12.97 -9.34
N ASN A 289 25.55 12.80 -9.46
CA ASN A 289 26.54 13.89 -9.44
C ASN A 289 26.50 14.79 -10.70
N GLN A 290 25.76 14.41 -11.75
CA GLN A 290 25.57 15.21 -12.95
C GLN A 290 24.21 15.95 -12.97
N THR A 291 23.38 15.72 -11.94
CA THR A 291 22.07 16.38 -11.83
C THR A 291 22.18 17.72 -11.09
N SER A 292 21.17 18.57 -11.21
CA SER A 292 21.09 19.83 -10.45
C SER A 292 21.07 19.65 -8.92
N LEU A 293 20.93 18.41 -8.44
CA LEU A 293 20.99 18.03 -7.02
C LEU A 293 22.43 17.72 -6.53
N ALA A 294 23.36 17.49 -7.47
CA ALA A 294 24.69 16.93 -7.23
C ALA A 294 25.56 17.68 -6.23
N ALA A 295 25.64 19.01 -6.39
CA ALA A 295 26.59 19.81 -5.64
C ALA A 295 26.29 19.82 -4.13
N ASN A 296 25.02 19.64 -3.76
CA ASN A 296 24.56 19.76 -2.38
C ASN A 296 24.22 18.40 -1.74
N LEU A 297 23.85 17.37 -2.52
CA LEU A 297 23.52 16.04 -1.97
C LEU A 297 24.69 15.05 -1.89
N SER A 298 25.72 15.19 -2.73
CA SER A 298 26.78 14.17 -2.89
C SER A 298 27.47 13.78 -1.59
N GLN A 299 27.79 14.75 -0.72
CA GLN A 299 28.39 14.48 0.59
C GLN A 299 27.44 13.70 1.52
N HIS A 300 26.15 14.04 1.52
CA HIS A 300 25.15 13.36 2.36
C HIS A 300 24.86 11.93 1.88
N VAL A 301 24.82 11.72 0.56
CA VAL A 301 24.68 10.39 -0.05
C VAL A 301 25.87 9.49 0.32
N ASN A 302 27.09 10.02 0.21
CA ASN A 302 28.30 9.31 0.61
C ASN A 302 28.29 8.93 2.11
N ASN A 303 27.86 9.85 2.98
CA ASN A 303 27.75 9.59 4.40
C ASN A 303 26.74 8.48 4.71
N VAL A 304 25.56 8.50 4.09
CA VAL A 304 24.52 7.45 4.27
C VAL A 304 25.03 6.09 3.82
N ARG A 305 25.75 6.04 2.70
CA ARG A 305 26.33 4.81 2.16
C ARG A 305 27.43 4.23 3.03
N GLN A 306 28.34 5.07 3.54
CA GLN A 306 29.49 4.64 4.34
C GLN A 306 29.13 4.33 5.79
N ASN A 307 28.29 5.16 6.41
CA ASN A 307 27.96 5.04 7.83
C ASN A 307 26.69 4.22 8.07
N ASN A 308 25.92 3.91 7.02
CA ASN A 308 24.65 3.18 7.09
C ASN A 308 23.58 3.88 7.97
N GLU A 309 23.71 5.21 8.13
CA GLU A 309 22.81 6.04 8.92
C GLU A 309 21.88 6.85 8.01
N ALA A 310 20.59 6.84 8.32
CA ALA A 310 19.61 7.64 7.59
C ALA A 310 19.70 9.12 7.99
N ILE A 311 19.57 10.01 7.02
CA ILE A 311 19.47 11.46 7.23
C ILE A 311 18.02 11.86 7.04
N ILE A 312 17.42 12.51 8.04
CA ILE A 312 16.01 12.91 8.03
C ILE A 312 15.92 14.43 8.16
N GLY A 313 15.10 15.06 7.32
CA GLY A 313 14.75 16.47 7.43
C GLY A 313 15.85 17.42 6.98
N LEU A 314 16.70 17.01 6.02
CA LEU A 314 17.71 17.90 5.46
C LEU A 314 17.04 18.95 4.57
N GLU A 315 16.90 20.17 5.06
CA GLU A 315 16.37 21.29 4.27
C GLU A 315 17.48 22.01 3.53
N MET A 316 17.29 22.25 2.23
CA MET A 316 18.24 22.98 1.39
C MET A 316 17.53 23.93 0.44
N HIS A 317 18.19 25.06 0.20
CA HIS A 317 17.81 26.00 -0.85
C HIS A 317 18.55 25.61 -2.14
N SER A 318 17.80 25.40 -3.21
CA SER A 318 18.32 24.91 -4.49
C SER A 318 17.75 25.75 -5.63
N SER A 319 18.57 26.06 -6.64
CA SER A 319 18.11 26.72 -7.86
C SER A 319 18.01 25.68 -8.98
N LEU A 320 16.79 25.41 -9.45
CA LEU A 320 16.52 24.44 -10.51
C LEU A 320 16.39 25.15 -11.86
N PRO A 321 16.96 24.59 -12.96
CA PRO A 321 16.99 25.25 -14.27
C PRO A 321 15.61 25.65 -14.83
N GLU A 322 14.59 24.81 -14.64
CA GLU A 322 13.24 25.07 -15.17
C GLU A 322 12.32 25.82 -14.19
N ARG A 323 12.66 25.79 -12.89
CA ARG A 323 11.74 26.19 -11.81
C ARG A 323 12.22 27.37 -10.97
N GLY A 324 13.50 27.74 -11.09
CA GLY A 324 14.13 28.78 -10.29
C GLY A 324 14.42 28.32 -8.87
N ASP A 325 14.40 29.25 -7.93
CA ASP A 325 14.74 29.00 -6.53
C ASP A 325 13.63 28.23 -5.81
N VAL A 326 13.99 27.09 -5.24
CA VAL A 326 13.10 26.17 -4.51
C VAL A 326 13.70 25.80 -3.16
N ASP A 327 12.83 25.61 -2.18
CA ASP A 327 13.17 25.04 -0.88
C ASP A 327 12.81 23.56 -0.86
N LEU A 328 13.81 22.69 -0.76
CA LEU A 328 13.62 21.24 -0.79
C LEU A 328 13.99 20.61 0.56
N ARG A 329 13.19 19.63 0.99
CA ARG A 329 13.51 18.78 2.15
C ARG A 329 13.84 17.39 1.67
N PHE A 330 15.00 16.88 2.09
CA PHE A 330 15.50 15.55 1.73
C PHE A 330 15.50 14.61 2.92
N ASN A 331 15.09 13.36 2.68
CA ASN A 331 15.33 12.22 3.55
C ASN A 331 16.15 11.18 2.77
N LEU A 332 17.28 10.76 3.31
CA LEU A 332 18.17 9.80 2.68
C LEU A 332 18.23 8.55 3.55
N SER A 333 18.07 7.37 2.94
CA SER A 333 18.15 6.08 3.62
C SER A 333 18.93 5.08 2.79
N PRO A 334 19.71 4.18 3.42
CA PRO A 334 20.45 3.16 2.69
C PRO A 334 19.49 2.09 2.14
N LEU A 335 19.63 1.76 0.86
CA LEU A 335 18.96 0.61 0.25
C LEU A 335 19.78 -0.63 0.53
N LYS A 336 19.16 -1.67 1.09
CA LYS A 336 19.84 -2.91 1.49
C LYS A 336 19.28 -4.13 0.77
N ASP A 337 20.15 -5.10 0.53
CA ASP A 337 19.75 -6.42 0.04
C ASP A 337 19.27 -7.36 1.15
N ALA A 338 18.89 -8.59 0.76
CA ALA A 338 18.47 -9.63 1.68
C ALA A 338 19.55 -10.02 2.71
N GLN A 339 20.82 -9.74 2.42
CA GLN A 339 21.97 -9.98 3.28
C GLN A 339 22.41 -8.73 4.07
N GLN A 340 21.59 -7.67 4.09
CA GLN A 340 21.85 -6.39 4.77
C GLN A 340 23.02 -5.57 4.22
N HIS A 341 23.52 -5.87 3.01
CA HIS A 341 24.53 -5.05 2.35
C HIS A 341 23.89 -3.85 1.66
N THR A 342 24.52 -2.68 1.80
CA THR A 342 24.07 -1.46 1.15
C THR A 342 24.29 -1.57 -0.36
N GLN A 343 23.20 -1.58 -1.13
CA GLN A 343 23.20 -1.58 -2.59
C GLN A 343 22.99 -0.18 -3.19
N GLY A 344 22.72 0.82 -2.36
CA GLY A 344 22.45 2.17 -2.84
C GLY A 344 21.86 3.08 -1.78
N VAL A 345 21.27 4.17 -2.23
CA VAL A 345 20.60 5.17 -1.37
C VAL A 345 19.23 5.50 -1.96
N ALA A 346 18.20 5.48 -1.13
CA ALA A 346 16.88 6.03 -1.42
C ALA A 346 16.81 7.47 -0.90
N ILE A 347 16.44 8.38 -1.80
CA ILE A 347 16.32 9.81 -1.58
C ILE A 347 14.86 10.18 -1.76
N VAL A 348 14.22 10.62 -0.68
CA VAL A 348 12.88 11.21 -0.70
C VAL A 348 13.04 12.72 -0.64
N LEU A 349 12.38 13.45 -1.54
CA LEU A 349 12.44 14.90 -1.63
C LEU A 349 11.03 15.51 -1.62
N GLU A 350 10.87 16.60 -0.88
CA GLU A 350 9.63 17.37 -0.78
C GLU A 350 9.87 18.84 -1.10
N ASP A 351 8.93 19.45 -1.81
CA ASP A 351 8.93 20.88 -2.11
C ASP A 351 8.23 21.67 -1.00
N LEU A 352 9.01 22.49 -0.29
CA LEU A 352 8.55 23.36 0.79
C LEU A 352 8.36 24.81 0.36
N THR A 353 8.56 25.15 -0.91
CA THR A 353 8.64 26.55 -1.39
C THR A 353 7.37 27.34 -1.07
N GLU A 354 6.20 26.84 -1.48
CA GLU A 354 4.92 27.48 -1.19
C GLU A 354 4.61 27.53 0.32
N ARG A 355 4.93 26.46 1.04
CA ARG A 355 4.71 26.40 2.49
C ARG A 355 5.55 27.45 3.22
N LYS A 356 6.85 27.55 2.92
CA LYS A 356 7.74 28.55 3.50
C LYS A 356 7.33 29.97 3.11
N ARG A 357 6.84 30.18 1.88
CA ARG A 357 6.31 31.47 1.44
C ARG A 357 5.08 31.89 2.25
N LEU A 358 4.12 31.00 2.43
CA LEU A 358 2.92 31.24 3.25
C LEU A 358 3.27 31.47 4.73
N GLU A 359 4.17 30.66 5.29
CA GLU A 359 4.65 30.84 6.66
C GLU A 359 5.39 32.18 6.83
N ALA A 360 6.19 32.60 5.85
CA ALA A 360 6.85 33.90 5.86
C ALA A 360 5.84 35.06 5.76
N GLN A 361 4.83 34.96 4.89
CA GLN A 361 3.74 35.94 4.81
C GLN A 361 2.98 36.05 6.13
N ARG A 362 2.62 34.91 6.73
CA ARG A 362 1.95 34.87 8.03
C ARG A 362 2.81 35.49 9.14
N ARG A 363 4.12 35.18 9.20
CA ARG A 363 5.05 35.77 10.19
C ARG A 363 5.21 37.28 10.02
N LEU A 364 5.21 37.78 8.79
CA LEU A 364 5.19 39.21 8.53
C LEU A 364 3.88 39.82 9.05
N PHE A 365 2.75 39.15 8.82
CA PHE A 365 1.45 39.60 9.28
C PHE A 365 1.32 39.61 10.82
N GLU A 366 1.83 38.58 11.50
CA GLU A 366 1.92 38.48 12.96
C GLU A 366 2.70 39.62 13.61
N ARG A 367 3.61 40.28 12.88
CA ARG A 367 4.34 41.46 13.35
C ARG A 367 3.61 42.78 13.11
N MET A 368 2.56 42.80 12.29
CA MET A 368 1.89 44.03 11.83
C MET A 368 0.52 44.25 12.47
N VAL A 369 -0.09 43.21 13.07
CA VAL A 369 -1.47 43.27 13.58
C VAL A 369 -1.62 42.46 14.89
N SER A 370 -2.56 42.82 15.76
CA SER A 370 -2.81 42.11 17.02
C SER A 370 -3.46 40.72 16.80
N PRO A 371 -3.24 39.72 17.68
CA PRO A 371 -3.74 38.34 17.51
C PRO A 371 -5.25 38.23 17.23
N ALA A 372 -6.06 39.10 17.83
CA ALA A 372 -7.52 39.12 17.65
C ALA A 372 -7.93 39.46 16.20
N VAL A 373 -7.08 40.15 15.45
CA VAL A 373 -7.31 40.54 14.06
C VAL A 373 -6.77 39.49 13.08
N ILE A 374 -5.77 38.70 13.50
CA ILE A 374 -5.14 37.63 12.71
C ILE A 374 -6.09 36.46 12.49
N ASP A 375 -6.83 36.05 13.52
CA ASP A 375 -7.77 34.93 13.42
C ASP A 375 -9.01 35.25 12.56
N GLN A 376 -9.18 36.51 12.14
CA GLN A 376 -10.46 37.04 11.67
C GLN A 376 -10.38 37.80 10.32
N LEU A 377 -9.21 37.84 9.68
CA LEU A 377 -9.00 38.45 8.37
C LEU A 377 -8.33 37.50 7.38
N ASP A 378 -8.81 37.56 6.14
CA ASP A 378 -8.18 36.91 4.99
C ASP A 378 -6.96 37.76 4.54
N PRO A 379 -5.73 37.20 4.50
CA PRO A 379 -4.52 37.90 4.06
C PRO A 379 -4.66 38.57 2.69
N ASP A 380 -5.49 38.01 1.81
CA ASP A 380 -5.67 38.49 0.43
C ASP A 380 -6.58 39.73 0.32
N GLN A 381 -7.30 40.11 1.38
CA GLN A 381 -8.22 41.27 1.37
C GLN A 381 -7.57 42.57 1.86
N LEU A 382 -6.27 42.55 2.20
CA LEU A 382 -5.53 43.71 2.72
C LEU A 382 -4.99 44.59 1.59
N ALA A 383 -5.87 45.35 0.93
CA ALA A 383 -5.45 46.37 -0.02
C ALA A 383 -4.78 47.57 0.68
N LEU A 384 -3.62 48.01 0.17
CA LEU A 384 -3.02 49.31 0.47
C LEU A 384 -4.02 50.42 0.08
N GLY A 385 -4.45 51.22 1.06
CA GLY A 385 -5.44 52.28 0.87
C GLY A 385 -6.64 52.21 1.82
N GLY A 386 -6.82 51.05 2.48
CA GLY A 386 -7.82 50.86 3.52
C GLY A 386 -9.28 50.87 3.02
N ARG A 387 -10.19 50.43 3.87
CA ARG A 387 -11.63 50.37 3.62
C ARG A 387 -12.34 51.44 4.45
N ARG A 388 -13.20 52.23 3.81
CA ARG A 388 -14.11 53.13 4.54
C ARG A 388 -15.18 52.31 5.25
N ALA A 389 -15.30 52.49 6.56
CA ALA A 389 -16.30 51.82 7.38
C ALA A 389 -16.86 52.78 8.43
N ARG A 390 -18.10 52.50 8.86
CA ARG A 390 -18.70 53.15 10.03
C ARG A 390 -18.26 52.38 11.26
N ILE A 391 -17.56 53.05 12.16
CA ILE A 391 -17.05 52.44 13.38
C ILE A 391 -17.48 53.27 14.58
N THR A 392 -17.47 52.64 15.76
CA THR A 392 -17.51 53.39 17.02
C THR A 392 -16.12 53.39 17.59
N THR A 393 -15.52 54.56 17.70
CA THR A 393 -14.17 54.75 18.25
C THR A 393 -14.26 55.07 19.73
N VAL A 394 -13.39 54.45 20.52
CA VAL A 394 -13.25 54.65 21.96
C VAL A 394 -11.81 55.08 22.25
N PHE A 395 -11.68 56.19 22.96
CA PHE A 395 -10.44 56.58 23.63
C PHE A 395 -10.66 56.52 25.13
N ALA A 396 -9.79 55.81 25.83
CA ALA A 396 -9.78 55.75 27.30
C ALA A 396 -8.40 56.17 27.80
N ASP A 397 -8.34 57.06 28.79
CA ASP A 397 -7.11 57.68 29.28
C ASP A 397 -7.07 57.67 30.81
N ILE A 398 -5.89 57.53 31.40
CA ILE A 398 -5.70 57.56 32.85
C ILE A 398 -5.53 59.01 33.31
N ARG A 399 -6.55 59.55 33.99
CA ARG A 399 -6.53 60.92 34.50
C ARG A 399 -5.68 61.04 35.77
N GLY A 400 -4.78 62.02 35.74
CA GLY A 400 -3.84 62.30 36.84
C GLY A 400 -2.53 61.52 36.74
N PHE A 401 -2.35 60.67 35.73
CA PHE A 401 -1.16 59.84 35.57
C PHE A 401 0.11 60.67 35.32
N THR A 402 0.05 61.71 34.48
CA THR A 402 1.23 62.55 34.21
C THR A 402 1.80 63.18 35.48
N SER A 403 0.96 63.81 36.30
CA SER A 403 1.40 64.39 37.59
C SER A 403 1.85 63.33 38.61
N TYR A 404 1.30 62.11 38.50
CA TYR A 404 1.69 60.97 39.33
C TYR A 404 3.07 60.42 38.92
N SER A 405 3.38 60.43 37.62
CA SER A 405 4.62 59.90 37.05
C SER A 405 5.88 60.64 37.50
N GLU A 406 5.76 61.91 37.89
CA GLU A 406 6.89 62.74 38.34
C GLU A 406 7.42 62.35 39.73
N ARG A 407 6.68 61.54 40.51
CA ARG A 407 6.93 61.31 41.95
C ARG A 407 7.38 59.88 42.29
N LEU A 408 7.52 59.01 41.30
CA LEU A 408 7.75 57.57 41.50
C LEU A 408 8.95 57.04 40.72
N ASN A 409 9.46 55.89 41.17
CA ASN A 409 10.47 55.14 40.44
C ASN A 409 9.86 54.56 39.14
N PRO A 410 10.60 54.57 38.01
CA PRO A 410 10.11 54.13 36.71
C PRO A 410 9.50 52.72 36.70
N GLU A 411 10.05 51.78 37.48
CA GLU A 411 9.58 50.39 37.52
C GLU A 411 8.19 50.27 38.16
N GLN A 412 7.93 51.04 39.23
CA GLN A 412 6.63 51.08 39.90
C GLN A 412 5.59 51.79 39.03
N LEU A 413 6.00 52.85 38.34
CA LEU A 413 5.16 53.59 37.41
C LEU A 413 4.67 52.70 36.27
N VAL A 414 5.57 51.92 35.65
CA VAL A 414 5.22 50.98 34.57
C VAL A 414 4.28 49.89 35.07
N SER A 415 4.49 49.37 36.28
CA SER A 415 3.60 48.37 36.87
C SER A 415 2.17 48.89 37.05
N ILE A 416 2.02 50.10 37.61
CA ILE A 416 0.70 50.73 37.80
C ILE A 416 0.05 51.06 36.46
N LEU A 417 0.82 51.65 35.53
CA LEU A 417 0.35 51.94 34.18
C LEU A 417 -0.22 50.68 33.52
N ASN A 418 0.52 49.58 33.54
CA ASN A 418 0.09 48.32 32.94
C ASN A 418 -1.17 47.76 33.60
N GLN A 419 -1.39 47.93 34.90
CA GLN A 419 -2.63 47.48 35.56
C GLN A 419 -3.87 48.25 35.09
N TYR A 420 -3.77 49.58 34.97
CA TYR A 420 -4.85 50.41 34.44
C TYR A 420 -5.10 50.14 32.95
N LEU A 421 -4.04 50.08 32.13
CA LEU A 421 -4.16 49.77 30.70
C LEU A 421 -4.72 48.36 30.46
N SER A 422 -4.34 47.38 31.27
CA SER A 422 -4.91 46.02 31.20
C SER A 422 -6.39 46.03 31.54
N THR A 423 -6.78 46.76 32.60
CA THR A 423 -8.20 46.94 32.97
C THR A 423 -9.00 47.56 31.82
N PHE A 424 -8.42 48.52 31.09
CA PHE A 424 -9.07 49.14 29.94
C PHE A 424 -9.19 48.16 28.77
N ALA A 425 -8.10 47.48 28.44
CA ALA A 425 -8.03 46.51 27.37
C ALA A 425 -9.02 45.35 27.57
N ASP A 426 -9.06 44.78 28.79
CA ASP A 426 -9.95 43.67 29.14
C ASP A 426 -11.43 44.05 28.99
N ALA A 427 -11.82 45.25 29.43
CA ALA A 427 -13.19 45.74 29.30
C ALA A 427 -13.59 45.95 27.83
N ILE A 428 -12.66 46.41 26.98
CA ILE A 428 -12.89 46.58 25.54
C ILE A 428 -13.00 45.22 24.84
N MET A 429 -12.08 44.30 25.13
CA MET A 429 -12.07 42.96 24.52
C MET A 429 -13.26 42.10 24.94
N ALA A 430 -13.73 42.23 26.19
CA ALA A 430 -14.93 41.54 26.67
C ALA A 430 -16.19 41.88 25.85
N GLU A 431 -16.23 43.08 25.25
CA GLU A 431 -17.31 43.53 24.37
C GLU A 431 -17.00 43.34 22.88
N GLN A 432 -15.91 42.61 22.58
CA GLN A 432 -15.39 42.33 21.24
C GLN A 432 -14.95 43.60 20.49
N GLY A 433 -14.34 44.55 21.21
CA GLY A 433 -13.67 45.70 20.61
C GLY A 433 -12.28 45.35 20.11
N THR A 434 -11.86 46.00 19.02
CA THR A 434 -10.53 45.87 18.44
C THR A 434 -9.64 46.97 19.01
N ILE A 435 -8.61 46.58 19.77
CA ILE A 435 -7.58 47.51 20.26
C ILE A 435 -6.62 47.84 19.11
N ASP A 436 -6.46 49.12 18.83
CA ASP A 436 -5.51 49.62 17.84
C ASP A 436 -4.11 49.68 18.45
N LYS A 437 -3.95 50.53 19.47
CA LYS A 437 -2.67 50.80 20.11
C LYS A 437 -2.83 51.41 21.50
N PHE A 438 -1.77 51.27 22.27
CA PHE A 438 -1.55 51.99 23.53
C PHE A 438 -0.74 53.25 23.24
N MET A 439 -1.23 54.40 23.69
CA MET A 439 -0.63 55.71 23.46
C MET A 439 -0.26 56.33 24.80
N GLY A 440 0.85 55.87 25.39
CA GLY A 440 1.25 56.26 26.75
C GLY A 440 0.28 55.70 27.79
N ASP A 441 -0.48 56.59 28.42
CA ASP A 441 -1.51 56.34 29.43
C ASP A 441 -2.93 56.19 28.86
N SER A 442 -3.05 56.13 27.54
CA SER A 442 -4.33 55.95 26.85
C SER A 442 -4.40 54.70 25.96
N VAL A 443 -5.61 54.20 25.77
CA VAL A 443 -5.97 53.11 24.87
C VAL A 443 -6.88 53.66 23.77
N MET A 444 -6.50 53.39 22.52
CA MET A 444 -7.36 53.60 21.36
C MET A 444 -7.93 52.26 20.90
N ALA A 445 -9.25 52.22 20.72
CA ALA A 445 -9.94 51.05 20.19
C ALA A 445 -11.12 51.45 19.30
N TRP A 446 -11.64 50.50 18.55
CA TRP A 446 -12.88 50.67 17.80
C TRP A 446 -13.73 49.40 17.81
N PHE A 447 -14.98 49.56 17.39
CA PHE A 447 -15.96 48.49 17.19
C PHE A 447 -16.50 48.53 15.76
N ASN A 448 -17.09 47.42 15.30
CA ASN A 448 -17.62 47.20 13.94
C ASN A 448 -16.58 46.91 12.83
N ALA A 449 -15.33 46.69 13.19
CA ALA A 449 -14.29 46.27 12.24
C ALA A 449 -13.16 45.47 12.95
N PRO A 450 -12.59 44.42 12.33
CA PRO A 450 -12.88 43.93 10.97
C PRO A 450 -14.21 43.20 10.83
N ILE A 451 -14.76 42.70 11.94
CA ILE A 451 -16.05 42.00 11.95
C ILE A 451 -17.21 43.00 12.12
N PRO A 452 -18.21 42.98 11.23
CA PRO A 452 -19.42 43.77 11.39
C PRO A 452 -20.20 43.38 12.65
N GLN A 453 -20.58 44.37 13.44
CA GLN A 453 -21.33 44.26 14.69
C GLN A 453 -22.50 45.25 14.62
N GLN A 454 -23.75 44.80 14.62
CA GLN A 454 -24.90 45.70 14.50
C GLN A 454 -25.07 46.62 15.72
N ASP A 455 -24.73 46.13 16.92
CA ASP A 455 -24.84 46.84 18.20
C ASP A 455 -23.51 47.48 18.65
N HIS A 456 -22.60 47.76 17.72
CA HIS A 456 -21.24 48.20 18.01
C HIS A 456 -21.12 49.46 18.89
N THR A 457 -22.06 50.41 18.76
CA THR A 457 -22.08 51.59 19.66
C THR A 457 -22.51 51.23 21.08
N LEU A 458 -23.44 50.28 21.23
CA LEU A 458 -23.85 49.80 22.55
C LEU A 458 -22.71 49.02 23.23
N ARG A 459 -21.99 48.19 22.47
CA ARG A 459 -20.78 47.50 22.93
C ARG A 459 -19.72 48.46 23.42
N ALA A 460 -19.45 49.54 22.69
CA ALA A 460 -18.53 50.58 23.11
C ALA A 460 -18.95 51.23 24.45
N VAL A 461 -20.25 51.50 24.64
CA VAL A 461 -20.78 52.03 25.90
C VAL A 461 -20.65 51.01 27.03
N ARG A 462 -20.97 49.73 26.79
CA ARG A 462 -20.78 48.66 27.79
C ARG A 462 -19.31 48.50 28.17
N ALA A 463 -18.40 48.59 27.19
CA ALA A 463 -16.97 48.55 27.44
C ALA A 463 -16.54 49.70 28.34
N ALA A 464 -16.98 50.93 28.08
CA ALA A 464 -16.67 52.08 28.93
C ALA A 464 -17.22 51.97 30.35
N LEU A 465 -18.44 51.42 30.52
CA LEU A 465 -18.97 51.09 31.84
C LEU A 465 -18.18 49.95 32.51
N GLY A 466 -17.71 48.98 31.72
CA GLY A 466 -16.78 47.94 32.13
C GLY A 466 -15.47 48.52 32.66
N ILE A 467 -14.90 49.53 31.99
CA ILE A 467 -13.72 50.28 32.45
C ILE A 467 -14.00 50.92 33.80
N LYS A 468 -15.11 51.64 33.94
CA LYS A 468 -15.52 52.26 35.22
C LYS A 468 -15.57 51.24 36.36
N ASN A 469 -16.22 50.10 36.12
CA ASN A 469 -16.35 49.03 37.10
C ASN A 469 -15.00 48.35 37.40
N GLY A 470 -14.16 48.15 36.38
CA GLY A 470 -12.83 47.57 36.51
C GLY A 470 -11.90 48.45 37.34
N VAL A 471 -11.89 49.76 37.08
CA VAL A 471 -11.11 50.73 37.87
C VAL A 471 -11.57 50.76 39.32
N ASN A 472 -12.89 50.76 39.57
CA ASN A 472 -13.42 50.70 40.93
C ASN A 472 -13.00 49.41 41.67
N LYS A 473 -12.89 48.28 40.96
CA LYS A 473 -12.37 47.03 41.54
C LYS A 473 -10.86 47.13 41.80
N LEU A 474 -10.11 47.71 40.87
CA LEU A 474 -8.66 47.91 41.00
C LEU A 474 -8.33 48.81 42.20
N HIS A 475 -9.14 49.84 42.45
CA HIS A 475 -9.01 50.71 43.63
C HIS A 475 -9.09 49.97 44.97
N ASN A 476 -9.81 48.84 45.04
CA ASN A 476 -9.86 48.02 46.26
C ASN A 476 -8.59 47.19 46.48
N GLN A 477 -7.76 47.03 45.45
CA GLN A 477 -6.54 46.22 45.47
C GLN A 477 -5.27 47.09 45.57
N LEU A 478 -5.37 48.36 45.19
CA LEU A 478 -4.27 49.32 45.21
C LEU A 478 -4.15 50.07 46.54
N LYS A 479 -2.92 50.52 46.84
CA LYS A 479 -2.67 51.43 47.97
C LYS A 479 -3.28 52.81 47.69
N THR A 480 -3.62 53.55 48.74
CA THR A 480 -4.36 54.83 48.69
C THR A 480 -3.68 55.90 47.82
N ASP A 481 -2.37 55.81 47.63
CA ASP A 481 -1.56 56.73 46.82
C ASP A 481 -1.57 56.40 45.31
N ALA A 482 -2.11 55.25 44.87
CA ALA A 482 -2.18 54.83 43.46
C ALA A 482 -3.60 54.89 42.85
N LEU A 483 -4.51 55.63 43.49
CA LEU A 483 -5.92 55.76 43.09
C LEU A 483 -6.10 56.81 41.99
N LEU A 484 -5.67 56.47 40.77
CA LEU A 484 -5.87 57.26 39.57
C LEU A 484 -7.29 57.09 39.03
N THR A 485 -7.74 58.07 38.25
CA THR A 485 -9.07 58.04 37.62
C THR A 485 -8.94 57.82 36.12
N PHE A 486 -10.05 57.75 35.41
CA PHE A 486 -10.06 57.56 33.96
C PHE A 486 -10.92 58.62 33.28
N GLY A 487 -10.78 58.77 31.97
CA GLY A 487 -11.69 59.54 31.13
C GLY A 487 -11.92 58.80 29.83
N VAL A 488 -13.18 58.66 29.42
CA VAL A 488 -13.54 57.96 28.16
C VAL A 488 -14.29 58.89 27.22
N GLY A 489 -13.90 58.87 25.94
CA GLY A 489 -14.62 59.51 24.85
C GLY A 489 -15.03 58.50 23.79
N ILE A 490 -16.30 58.55 23.40
CA ILE A 490 -16.90 57.63 22.43
C ILE A 490 -17.55 58.43 21.31
N HIS A 491 -17.25 58.06 20.06
CA HIS A 491 -17.84 58.68 18.88
C HIS A 491 -18.21 57.62 17.83
N PHE A 492 -19.32 57.85 17.14
CA PHE A 492 -19.78 57.05 16.01
C PHE A 492 -19.61 57.85 14.73
N GLY A 493 -18.88 57.30 13.76
CA GLY A 493 -18.63 57.99 12.50
C GLY A 493 -17.93 57.14 11.46
N GLU A 494 -17.68 57.72 10.28
CA GLU A 494 -16.94 57.07 9.21
C GLU A 494 -15.42 57.27 9.38
N ALA A 495 -14.66 56.19 9.23
CA ALA A 495 -13.21 56.19 9.20
C ALA A 495 -12.71 55.26 8.09
N VAL A 496 -11.45 55.44 7.68
CA VAL A 496 -10.75 54.54 6.77
C VAL A 496 -9.86 53.63 7.61
N LEU A 497 -10.08 52.32 7.55
CA LEU A 497 -9.24 51.33 8.23
C LEU A 497 -8.32 50.65 7.23
N GLY A 498 -7.02 50.64 7.48
CA GLY A 498 -6.08 49.99 6.59
C GLY A 498 -4.65 50.04 7.10
N LEU A 499 -3.75 49.45 6.31
CA LEU A 499 -2.32 49.56 6.54
C LEU A 499 -1.85 50.99 6.23
N VAL A 500 -1.31 51.65 7.24
CA VAL A 500 -0.79 53.03 7.17
C VAL A 500 0.67 53.00 7.57
N GLY A 501 1.53 53.65 6.78
CA GLY A 501 2.94 53.83 7.13
C GLY A 501 3.85 53.76 5.92
N THR A 502 5.08 53.30 6.15
CA THR A 502 6.10 53.11 5.10
C THR A 502 6.33 51.63 4.86
N GLU A 503 6.96 51.23 3.75
CA GLU A 503 7.23 49.82 3.43
C GLU A 503 7.93 49.05 4.56
N LYS A 504 8.70 49.74 5.42
CA LYS A 504 9.42 49.14 6.55
C LYS A 504 8.64 49.15 7.87
N ARG A 505 7.56 49.93 7.97
CA ARG A 505 6.72 50.10 9.16
C ARG A 505 5.29 50.40 8.73
N LEU A 506 4.47 49.37 8.65
CA LEU A 506 3.03 49.46 8.41
C LEU A 506 2.29 49.11 9.70
N GLU A 507 1.27 49.90 10.03
CA GLU A 507 0.35 49.65 11.14
C GLU A 507 -1.08 49.60 10.60
N TYR A 508 -1.85 48.59 10.98
CA TYR A 508 -3.29 48.56 10.67
C TYR A 508 -4.04 49.45 11.66
N THR A 509 -4.53 50.61 11.20
CA THR A 509 -5.12 51.63 12.08
C THR A 509 -6.30 52.33 11.39
N ALA A 510 -7.12 53.01 12.18
CA ALA A 510 -8.24 53.81 11.68
C ALA A 510 -7.82 55.28 11.53
N ILE A 511 -8.06 55.86 10.34
CA ILE A 511 -7.81 57.27 10.05
C ILE A 511 -9.12 57.96 9.68
N GLY A 512 -9.36 59.12 10.27
CA GLY A 512 -10.45 59.99 9.87
C GLY A 512 -10.81 61.02 10.93
N ASP A 513 -11.66 61.95 10.54
CA ASP A 513 -12.24 62.94 11.45
C ASP A 513 -13.01 62.30 12.62
N SER A 514 -13.62 61.12 12.39
CA SER A 514 -14.28 60.33 13.43
C SER A 514 -13.33 59.97 14.58
N VAL A 515 -12.13 59.49 14.26
CA VAL A 515 -11.12 59.11 15.26
C VAL A 515 -10.64 60.33 16.04
N ASN A 516 -10.36 61.43 15.34
CA ASN A 516 -9.95 62.68 15.97
C ASN A 516 -11.05 63.27 16.88
N THR A 517 -12.31 63.09 16.52
CA THR A 517 -13.46 63.56 17.31
C THR A 517 -13.58 62.77 18.62
N ALA A 518 -13.47 61.43 18.56
CA ALA A 518 -13.46 60.59 19.76
C ALA A 518 -12.35 60.98 20.75
N LYS A 519 -11.12 61.20 20.24
CA LYS A 519 -9.98 61.63 21.05
C LYS A 519 -10.26 62.96 21.77
N ARG A 520 -10.79 63.96 21.06
CA ARG A 520 -11.09 65.28 21.63
C ARG A 520 -12.19 65.22 22.70
N ILE A 521 -13.20 64.38 22.50
CA ILE A 521 -14.24 64.14 23.50
C ILE A 521 -13.61 63.56 24.77
N GLN A 522 -12.71 62.57 24.63
CA GLN A 522 -11.97 62.02 25.75
C GLN A 522 -11.13 63.10 26.45
N GLU A 523 -10.36 63.91 25.72
CA GLU A 523 -9.49 64.96 26.27
C GLU A 523 -10.26 65.98 27.12
N ASN A 524 -11.56 66.20 26.86
CA ASN A 524 -12.41 67.13 27.62
C ASN A 524 -13.24 66.46 28.73
N SER A 525 -13.11 65.14 28.91
CA SER A 525 -13.79 64.42 29.99
C SER A 525 -13.21 64.77 31.37
N LYS A 526 -14.07 64.93 32.37
CA LYS A 526 -13.66 65.05 33.78
C LYS A 526 -13.21 63.69 34.35
N PRO A 527 -12.49 63.66 35.48
CA PRO A 527 -12.17 62.42 36.19
C PRO A 527 -13.39 61.52 36.41
N GLY A 528 -13.31 60.27 35.93
CA GLY A 528 -14.36 59.26 36.03
C GLY A 528 -15.50 59.39 35.01
N GLN A 529 -15.41 60.35 34.09
CA GLN A 529 -16.48 60.67 33.15
C GLN A 529 -16.38 59.86 31.85
N ILE A 530 -17.54 59.44 31.35
CA ILE A 530 -17.70 58.76 30.05
C ILE A 530 -18.56 59.66 29.17
N LEU A 531 -17.99 60.20 28.10
CA LEU A 531 -18.66 61.11 27.19
C LEU A 531 -18.97 60.46 25.85
N LEU A 532 -20.20 60.65 25.37
CA LEU A 532 -20.69 60.27 24.05
C LEU A 532 -20.87 61.52 23.18
N SER A 533 -20.52 61.44 21.90
CA SER A 533 -20.99 62.43 20.93
C SER A 533 -22.51 62.30 20.68
N ASP A 534 -23.13 63.35 20.15
CA ASP A 534 -24.53 63.31 19.70
C ASP A 534 -24.79 62.18 18.68
N GLU A 535 -23.87 61.96 17.73
CA GLU A 535 -23.97 60.88 16.76
C GLU A 535 -23.97 59.49 17.42
N ALA A 536 -23.11 59.28 18.42
CA ALA A 536 -23.07 58.03 19.17
C ALA A 536 -24.33 57.86 20.04
N PHE A 537 -24.78 58.93 20.71
CA PHE A 537 -25.98 58.91 21.54
C PHE A 537 -27.22 58.54 20.73
N ARG A 538 -27.39 59.06 19.51
CA ARG A 538 -28.52 58.70 18.63
C ARG A 538 -28.60 57.21 18.33
N GLN A 539 -27.47 56.50 18.26
CA GLN A 539 -27.44 55.04 18.03
C GLN A 539 -27.91 54.23 19.25
N VAL A 540 -27.89 54.80 20.46
CA VAL A 540 -28.14 54.07 21.71
C VAL A 540 -29.12 54.78 22.65
N SER A 541 -29.86 55.77 22.14
CA SER A 541 -30.71 56.66 22.94
C SER A 541 -31.81 55.92 23.72
N ASP A 542 -32.27 54.78 23.23
CA ASP A 542 -33.26 53.91 23.87
C ASP A 542 -32.64 52.95 24.90
N LYS A 543 -31.31 52.77 24.90
CA LYS A 543 -30.59 51.81 25.76
C LYS A 543 -29.76 52.43 26.87
N VAL A 544 -29.52 53.74 26.85
CA VAL A 544 -28.57 54.41 27.77
C VAL A 544 -29.23 55.59 28.47
N VAL A 545 -28.96 55.73 29.77
CA VAL A 545 -29.31 56.90 30.58
C VAL A 545 -28.14 57.89 30.51
N VAL A 546 -28.40 59.09 30.01
CA VAL A 546 -27.38 60.12 29.83
C VAL A 546 -27.79 61.46 30.43
N GLN A 547 -26.79 62.30 30.73
CA GLN A 547 -26.97 63.69 31.12
C GLN A 547 -26.30 64.63 30.10
N PRO A 548 -26.96 65.69 29.62
CA PRO A 548 -26.32 66.68 28.75
C PRO A 548 -25.22 67.43 29.52
N VAL A 549 -24.08 67.64 28.86
CA VAL A 549 -22.94 68.39 29.40
C VAL A 549 -22.70 69.61 28.51
N ASP A 550 -22.01 70.62 29.04
CA ASP A 550 -21.58 71.78 28.26
C ASP A 550 -20.85 71.34 26.99
N ALA A 551 -21.14 72.03 25.89
CA ALA A 551 -20.56 71.68 24.60
C ALA A 551 -19.02 71.76 24.65
N VAL A 552 -18.37 70.77 24.05
CA VAL A 552 -16.91 70.66 24.07
C VAL A 552 -16.31 71.47 22.91
N ASP A 553 -15.44 72.41 23.26
CA ASP A 553 -14.67 73.20 22.30
C ASP A 553 -13.53 72.37 21.70
N ALA A 554 -13.82 71.75 20.55
CA ALA A 554 -12.84 71.02 19.78
C ALA A 554 -12.01 71.96 18.89
N LYS A 555 -10.74 72.19 19.26
CA LYS A 555 -9.79 72.99 18.47
C LYS A 555 -9.74 72.51 17.01
N GLY A 556 -10.15 73.35 16.06
CA GLY A 556 -10.22 73.02 14.63
C GLY A 556 -11.57 72.51 14.12
N LYS A 557 -12.63 72.50 14.95
CA LYS A 557 -14.02 72.41 14.50
C LYS A 557 -14.63 73.81 14.44
N SER A 558 -15.52 74.04 13.48
CA SER A 558 -16.24 75.31 13.30
C SER A 558 -17.42 75.51 14.26
N LYS A 559 -17.87 74.44 14.94
CA LYS A 559 -18.93 74.46 15.96
C LYS A 559 -18.54 73.61 17.17
N PRO A 560 -18.91 74.01 18.40
CA PRO A 560 -18.76 73.18 19.59
C PRO A 560 -19.50 71.85 19.45
N LEU A 561 -18.93 70.78 20.00
CA LEU A 561 -19.51 69.44 19.95
C LEU A 561 -20.53 69.25 21.08
N SER A 562 -21.76 68.88 20.74
CA SER A 562 -22.73 68.42 21.75
C SER A 562 -22.34 67.03 22.22
N VAL A 563 -22.19 66.88 23.54
CA VAL A 563 -21.80 65.64 24.19
C VAL A 563 -22.72 65.30 25.35
N PHE A 564 -22.81 64.01 25.66
CA PHE A 564 -23.65 63.46 26.71
C PHE A 564 -22.81 62.60 27.65
N GLU A 565 -22.96 62.79 28.95
CA GLU A 565 -22.34 61.92 29.94
C GLU A 565 -23.18 60.65 30.14
N VAL A 566 -22.53 59.49 30.07
CA VAL A 566 -23.17 58.19 30.33
C VAL A 566 -23.23 57.93 31.83
N ILE A 567 -24.44 57.72 32.35
CA ILE A 567 -24.66 57.38 33.76
C ILE A 567 -24.78 55.86 33.93
N SER A 568 -25.67 55.23 33.16
CA SER A 568 -25.96 53.79 33.22
C SER A 568 -26.67 53.29 31.96
N LEU A 569 -26.87 51.98 31.86
CA LEU A 569 -27.79 51.39 30.89
C LEU A 569 -29.25 51.56 31.36
N LYS A 570 -30.19 51.63 30.40
CA LYS A 570 -31.62 51.50 30.64
C LYS A 570 -31.96 50.02 30.72
N TYR A 571 -32.61 49.60 31.81
CA TYR A 571 -33.10 48.24 31.99
C TYR A 571 -34.53 48.10 31.47
#